data_AF-A0A519IUX8-F1
#
_entry.id   AF-A0A519IUX8-F1
#
_cell.length_a   1.000
_cell.length_b   1.000
_cell.length_c   1.000
_cell.angle_alpha   90.00
_cell.angle_beta   90.00
_cell.angle_gamma   90.00
#
_symmetry.space_group_name_H-M   'P 1'
#
loop_
_entity.id
_entity.type
_entity.pdbx_description
1 polymer ?
#
loop_
_entity_poly.entity_id
_entity_poly.type
_entity_poly.pdbx_seq_one_letter_code
_entity_poly.pdbx_strand_id
1 'polypeptide(L)'
;MTDQPRFESGHAAEGKVPALIAWALFILSIPSANVLVLIGLIVAYASRTSATGVARAHIEAQIRLFWSVFWWTIAAWVGIIISGLLSVVLIGIPFLLAFWLFWFLISVWFTVKSVLGLLALLGDRNP
;
A
#
# COMPACT_ATOMS: atom_id res chain seq x y z
N MET A 1 36.30 1.84 31.18
CA MET A 1 35.56 1.43 29.96
C MET A 1 34.44 2.43 29.79
N THR A 2 34.64 3.46 28.96
CA THR A 2 33.62 4.48 28.70
C THR A 2 32.61 3.90 27.72
N ASP A 3 31.39 3.70 28.19
CA ASP A 3 30.23 3.34 27.36
C ASP A 3 29.88 4.57 26.50
N GLN A 4 30.50 4.65 25.33
CA GLN A 4 30.19 5.68 24.34
C GLN A 4 28.83 5.35 23.74
N PRO A 5 27.84 6.27 23.76
CA PRO A 5 26.60 6.05 23.03
C PRO A 5 26.91 5.88 21.54
N ARG A 6 26.70 4.67 21.02
CA ARG A 6 26.90 4.32 19.61
C ARG A 6 25.79 4.95 18.78
N PHE A 7 26.09 6.08 18.15
CA PHE A 7 25.25 6.71 17.13
C PHE A 7 25.53 6.09 15.74
N GLU A 8 25.37 4.77 15.61
CA GLU A 8 25.36 4.11 14.29
C GLU A 8 23.96 4.24 13.68
N SER A 9 23.83 5.09 12.65
CA SER A 9 22.62 5.13 11.82
C SER A 9 22.52 3.86 10.99
N GLY A 10 21.35 3.22 10.98
CA GLY A 10 21.09 1.98 10.25
C GLY A 10 20.88 0.74 11.12
N HIS A 11 20.41 0.90 12.36
CA HIS A 11 20.04 -0.27 13.17
C HIS A 11 18.84 -0.98 12.54
N ALA A 12 18.82 -2.33 12.49
CA ALA A 12 17.74 -3.09 11.86
C ALA A 12 16.34 -2.75 12.43
N ALA A 13 16.29 -2.26 13.68
CA ALA A 13 15.07 -1.78 14.32
C ALA A 13 14.58 -0.40 13.81
N GLU A 14 15.47 0.49 13.35
CA GLU A 14 15.12 1.85 12.90
C GLU A 14 14.20 1.84 11.68
N GLY A 15 14.34 0.85 10.78
CA GLY A 15 13.47 0.69 9.62
C GLY A 15 12.19 -0.11 9.89
N LYS A 16 12.13 -0.88 10.99
CA LYS A 16 11.02 -1.81 11.26
C LYS A 16 9.76 -1.10 11.73
N VAL A 17 9.91 -0.09 12.59
CA VAL A 17 8.80 0.75 13.09
C VAL A 17 8.09 1.52 11.95
N PRO A 18 8.79 2.26 11.07
CA PRO A 18 8.13 2.94 9.95
C PRO A 18 7.51 1.96 8.95
N ALA A 19 8.11 0.78 8.71
CA ALA A 19 7.51 -0.26 7.87
C ALA A 19 6.22 -0.83 8.49
N LEU A 20 6.16 -1.02 9.81
CA LEU A 20 4.94 -1.42 10.54
C LEU A 20 3.85 -0.35 10.41
N ILE A 21 4.20 0.92 10.60
CA ILE A 21 3.28 2.05 10.48
C ILE A 21 2.71 2.10 9.05
N ALA A 22 3.55 1.98 8.02
CA ALA A 22 3.10 1.98 6.63
C ALA A 22 2.11 0.83 6.34
N TRP A 23 2.37 -0.38 6.84
CA TRP A 23 1.42 -1.49 6.70
C TRP A 23 0.10 -1.25 7.43
N ALA A 24 0.14 -0.73 8.65
CA ALA A 24 -1.07 -0.41 9.41
C ALA A 24 -1.91 0.67 8.70
N LEU A 25 -1.27 1.71 8.17
CA LEU A 25 -1.92 2.79 7.41
C LEU A 25 -2.55 2.28 6.11
N PHE A 26 -1.92 1.31 5.43
CA PHE A 26 -2.49 0.69 4.23
C PHE A 26 -3.73 -0.15 4.55
N ILE A 27 -3.73 -0.90 5.65
CA ILE A 27 -4.92 -1.67 6.08
C ILE A 27 -6.07 -0.71 6.43
N LEU A 28 -5.77 0.41 7.08
CA LEU A 28 -6.77 1.40 7.49
C LEU A 28 -7.25 2.29 6.33
N SER A 29 -6.75 2.13 5.10
CA SER A 29 -7.08 3.03 3.98
C SER A 29 -8.46 2.76 3.36
N ILE A 30 -9.02 1.56 3.51
CA ILE A 30 -10.38 1.20 3.03
C ILE A 30 -11.46 2.08 3.68
N PRO A 31 -11.55 2.18 5.03
CA PRO A 31 -12.58 3.01 5.67
C PRO A 31 -12.37 4.52 5.46
N SER A 32 -11.19 4.95 4.98
CA SER A 32 -10.82 6.36 4.86
C SER A 32 -10.80 6.89 3.43
N ALA A 33 -11.48 6.25 2.49
CA ALA A 33 -11.46 6.63 1.06
C ALA A 33 -10.03 6.78 0.48
N ASN A 34 -9.11 5.87 0.83
CA ASN A 34 -7.71 5.83 0.36
C ASN A 34 -6.80 7.00 0.80
N VAL A 35 -7.26 7.93 1.65
CA VAL A 35 -6.45 9.07 2.10
C VAL A 35 -5.23 8.64 2.93
N LEU A 36 -5.39 7.69 3.86
CA LEU A 36 -4.27 7.23 4.68
C LEU A 36 -3.20 6.47 3.89
N VAL A 37 -3.53 5.98 2.70
CA VAL A 37 -2.57 5.30 1.81
C VAL A 37 -1.46 6.26 1.34
N LEU A 38 -1.79 7.54 1.12
CA LEU A 38 -0.80 8.55 0.75
C LEU A 38 0.16 8.85 1.91
N ILE A 39 -0.37 8.90 3.14
CA ILE A 39 0.45 9.08 4.34
C ILE A 39 1.40 7.89 4.53
N GLY A 40 0.89 6.66 4.39
CA GLY A 40 1.71 5.44 4.43
C GLY A 40 2.81 5.43 3.37
N LEU A 41 2.52 5.92 2.16
CA LEU A 41 3.50 6.06 1.09
C LEU A 41 4.59 7.09 1.43
N ILE A 42 4.20 8.25 1.97
CA ILE A 42 5.16 9.28 2.41
C ILE A 42 6.10 8.71 3.46
N VAL A 43 5.57 7.99 4.45
CA VAL A 43 6.39 7.33 5.49
C VAL A 43 7.34 6.30 4.87
N ALA A 44 6.87 5.51 3.89
CA ALA A 44 7.71 4.55 3.18
C ALA A 44 8.86 5.24 2.42
N TYR A 45 8.60 6.32 1.69
CA TYR A 45 9.66 7.07 1.01
C TYR A 45 10.63 7.77 1.98
N ALA A 46 10.11 8.35 3.06
CA ALA A 46 10.93 9.03 4.06
C ALA A 46 11.88 8.06 4.80
N SER A 47 11.42 6.84 5.08
CA SER A 47 12.21 5.80 5.77
C SER A 47 13.09 4.96 4.83
N ARG A 48 12.86 5.02 3.52
CA ARG A 48 13.60 4.23 2.51
C ARG A 48 15.12 4.42 2.57
N THR A 49 15.57 5.66 2.78
CA THR A 49 17.00 5.99 2.74
C THR A 49 17.75 5.49 3.97
N SER A 50 17.05 5.43 5.12
CA SER A 50 17.62 5.03 6.41
C SER A 50 17.50 3.53 6.69
N ALA A 51 16.61 2.82 5.97
CA ALA A 51 16.39 1.39 6.17
C ALA A 51 17.42 0.52 5.42
N THR A 52 17.88 -0.54 6.08
CA THR A 52 18.78 -1.56 5.53
C THR A 52 18.18 -2.97 5.71
N GLY A 53 18.68 -3.96 4.96
CA GLY A 53 18.26 -5.36 5.10
C GLY A 53 16.77 -5.62 4.82
N VAL A 54 16.14 -6.43 5.68
CA VAL A 54 14.75 -6.91 5.53
C VAL A 54 13.73 -5.76 5.60
N ALA A 55 13.97 -4.74 6.42
CA ALA A 55 13.09 -3.58 6.54
C ALA A 55 13.02 -2.79 5.21
N ARG A 56 14.16 -2.63 4.53
CA ARG A 56 14.21 -1.99 3.21
C ARG A 56 13.43 -2.77 2.16
N ALA A 57 13.53 -4.11 2.17
CA ALA A 57 12.78 -4.96 1.25
C ALA A 57 11.26 -4.78 1.42
N HIS A 58 10.77 -4.64 2.65
CA HIS A 58 9.36 -4.36 2.92
C HIS A 58 8.94 -2.97 2.46
N ILE A 59 9.75 -1.94 2.70
CA ILE A 59 9.49 -0.58 2.22
C ILE A 59 9.40 -0.55 0.68
N GLU A 60 10.31 -1.25 -0.01
CA GLU A 60 10.26 -1.34 -1.47
C GLU A 60 9.06 -2.15 -1.97
N ALA A 61 8.66 -3.20 -1.26
CA ALA A 61 7.44 -3.96 -1.56
C ALA A 61 6.18 -3.12 -1.36
N GLN A 62 6.10 -2.33 -0.29
CA GLN A 62 4.99 -1.40 -0.01
C GLN A 62 4.87 -0.35 -1.11
N ILE A 63 5.98 0.29 -1.51
CA ILE A 63 5.99 1.29 -2.59
C ILE A 63 5.49 0.65 -3.89
N ARG A 64 5.97 -0.55 -4.24
CA ARG A 64 5.55 -1.26 -5.47
C ARG A 64 4.07 -1.65 -5.44
N LEU A 65 3.60 -2.14 -4.29
CA LEU A 65 2.18 -2.48 -4.09
C LEU A 65 1.31 -1.24 -4.29
N PHE A 66 1.68 -0.10 -3.68
CA PHE A 66 0.97 1.16 -3.84
C PHE A 66 0.87 1.55 -5.32
N TRP A 67 1.99 1.58 -6.04
CA TRP A 67 1.98 1.99 -7.45
C TRP A 67 1.14 1.05 -8.33
N SER A 68 1.18 -0.26 -8.06
CA SER A 68 0.33 -1.22 -8.77
C SER A 68 -1.15 -0.92 -8.56
N VAL A 69 -1.57 -0.74 -7.31
CA VAL A 69 -2.97 -0.46 -6.95
C VAL A 69 -3.41 0.89 -7.49
N PHE A 70 -2.54 1.90 -7.45
CA PHE A 70 -2.79 3.24 -7.94
C PHE A 70 -3.16 3.22 -9.44
N TRP A 71 -2.35 2.57 -10.27
CA TRP A 71 -2.63 2.46 -11.70
C TRP A 71 -3.90 1.66 -12.00
N TRP A 72 -4.12 0.54 -11.31
CA TRP A 72 -5.36 -0.24 -11.46
C TRP A 72 -6.61 0.53 -11.02
N THR A 73 -6.50 1.34 -9.96
CA THR A 73 -7.58 2.21 -9.48
C THR A 73 -7.91 3.28 -10.51
N ILE A 74 -6.90 3.93 -11.11
CA ILE A 74 -7.11 4.87 -12.21
C ILE A 74 -7.82 4.19 -13.40
N ALA A 75 -7.35 3.01 -13.81
CA ALA A 75 -7.97 2.26 -14.90
C ALA A 75 -9.43 1.91 -14.60
N ALA A 76 -9.73 1.48 -13.37
CA ALA A 76 -11.11 1.20 -12.94
C ALA A 76 -12.00 2.44 -12.99
N TRP A 77 -11.51 3.60 -12.49
CA TRP A 77 -12.26 4.85 -12.55
C TRP A 77 -12.52 5.33 -13.98
N VAL A 78 -11.54 5.22 -14.87
CA VAL A 78 -11.72 5.52 -16.30
C VAL A 78 -12.80 4.60 -16.89
N GLY A 79 -12.75 3.30 -16.58
CA GLY A 79 -13.78 2.34 -16.99
C GLY A 79 -15.18 2.68 -16.47
N ILE A 80 -15.30 3.10 -15.20
CA ILE A 80 -16.56 3.55 -14.58
C ILE A 80 -17.08 4.80 -15.29
N ILE A 81 -16.24 5.79 -15.58
CA ILE A 81 -16.66 7.03 -16.26
C ILE A 81 -17.17 6.72 -17.67
N ILE A 82 -16.41 5.93 -18.46
CA ILE A 82 -16.81 5.53 -19.81
C ILE A 82 -18.12 4.73 -19.77
N SER A 83 -18.23 3.78 -18.84
CA SER A 83 -19.44 2.97 -18.68
C SER A 83 -20.63 3.81 -18.21
N GLY A 84 -20.39 4.82 -17.37
CA GLY A 84 -21.38 5.81 -16.94
C GLY A 84 -21.93 6.62 -18.11
N LEU A 85 -21.06 7.07 -19.02
CA LEU A 85 -21.50 7.74 -20.26
C LEU A 85 -22.32 6.81 -21.16
N LEU A 86 -21.90 5.55 -21.32
CA LEU A 86 -22.65 4.54 -22.07
C LEU A 86 -23.97 4.15 -21.39
N SER A 87 -24.10 4.36 -20.08
CA SER A 87 -25.33 4.03 -19.33
C SER A 87 -26.51 4.93 -19.70
N VAL A 88 -26.26 6.09 -20.33
CA VAL A 88 -27.30 6.95 -20.93
C VAL A 88 -28.12 6.19 -21.98
N VAL A 89 -27.51 5.23 -22.66
CA VAL A 89 -28.17 4.36 -23.65
C VAL A 89 -28.57 3.01 -23.04
N LEU A 90 -28.62 2.89 -21.71
CA LEU A 90 -28.84 1.66 -20.90
C LEU A 90 -27.83 0.52 -21.08
N ILE A 91 -27.01 0.53 -22.14
CA ILE A 91 -26.00 -0.50 -22.43
C ILE A 91 -24.83 -0.45 -21.43
N GLY A 92 -24.55 0.71 -20.83
CA GLY A 92 -23.44 0.86 -19.89
C GLY A 92 -23.66 0.26 -18.49
N ILE A 93 -24.89 -0.11 -18.11
CA ILE A 93 -25.19 -0.57 -16.73
C ILE A 93 -24.46 -1.88 -16.37
N PRO A 94 -24.46 -2.94 -17.21
CA PRO A 94 -23.70 -4.16 -16.92
C PRO A 94 -22.19 -3.91 -16.78
N PHE A 95 -21.64 -3.03 -17.62
CA PHE A 95 -20.23 -2.66 -17.55
C PHE A 95 -19.90 -1.86 -16.29
N LEU A 96 -20.78 -0.94 -15.89
CA LEU A 96 -20.63 -0.14 -14.68
C LEU A 96 -20.59 -1.04 -13.43
N LEU A 97 -21.47 -2.05 -13.35
CA LEU A 97 -21.43 -3.06 -12.30
C LEU A 97 -20.15 -3.90 -12.34
N ALA A 98 -19.69 -4.29 -13.53
CA ALA A 98 -18.46 -5.06 -13.69
C ALA A 98 -17.22 -4.26 -13.22
N PHE A 99 -17.12 -2.98 -13.57
CA PHE A 99 -16.02 -2.13 -13.11
C PHE A 99 -16.10 -1.80 -11.62
N TRP A 100 -17.30 -1.69 -11.05
CA TRP A 100 -17.49 -1.57 -9.60
C TRP A 100 -17.01 -2.83 -8.86
N LEU A 101 -17.38 -4.01 -9.37
CA LEU A 101 -16.90 -5.28 -8.82
C LEU A 101 -15.39 -5.41 -8.95
N PHE A 102 -14.82 -5.01 -10.10
CA PHE A 102 -13.38 -4.99 -10.32
C PHE A 102 -12.66 -4.06 -9.33
N TRP A 103 -13.19 -2.86 -9.10
CA TRP A 103 -12.67 -1.93 -8.10
C TRP A 103 -12.71 -2.54 -6.69
N PHE A 104 -13.81 -3.19 -6.32
CA PHE A 104 -13.93 -3.89 -5.05
C PHE A 104 -12.90 -5.03 -4.91
N LEU A 105 -12.68 -5.82 -5.96
CA LEU A 105 -11.67 -6.88 -5.97
C LEU A 105 -10.25 -6.34 -5.79
N ILE A 106 -9.92 -5.20 -6.41
CA ILE A 106 -8.64 -4.52 -6.21
C ILE A 106 -8.46 -4.11 -4.74
N SER A 107 -9.49 -3.54 -4.11
CA SER A 107 -9.45 -3.16 -2.69
C SER A 107 -9.22 -4.37 -1.78
N VAL A 108 -9.95 -5.47 -2.00
CA VAL A 108 -9.77 -6.70 -1.23
C VAL A 108 -8.36 -7.27 -1.41
N TRP A 109 -7.87 -7.35 -2.65
CA TRP A 109 -6.53 -7.84 -2.96
C TRP A 109 -5.44 -6.98 -2.29
N PHE A 110 -5.57 -5.66 -2.35
CA PHE A 110 -4.66 -4.73 -1.68
C PHE A 110 -4.60 -4.97 -0.17
N THR A 111 -5.75 -5.14 0.48
CA THR A 111 -5.81 -5.40 1.92
C THR A 111 -5.20 -6.75 2.28
N VAL A 112 -5.50 -7.81 1.51
CA VAL A 112 -4.90 -9.13 1.74
C VAL A 112 -3.38 -9.05 1.64
N LYS A 113 -2.84 -8.42 0.58
CA LYS A 113 -1.39 -8.22 0.43
C LYS A 113 -0.83 -7.37 1.57
N SER A 114 -1.60 -6.40 2.08
CA SER A 114 -1.17 -5.55 3.19
C SER A 114 -1.09 -6.27 4.53
N VAL A 115 -2.07 -7.12 4.82
CA VAL A 115 -2.06 -7.98 6.01
C VAL A 115 -0.93 -9.00 5.92
N LEU A 116 -0.73 -9.64 4.76
CA LEU A 116 0.35 -10.62 4.58
C LEU A 116 1.72 -9.97 4.76
N GLY A 117 1.94 -8.78 4.20
CA GLY A 117 3.19 -8.05 4.37
C GLY A 117 3.42 -7.59 5.81
N LEU A 118 2.37 -7.23 6.56
CA LEU A 118 2.46 -6.95 7.99
C LEU A 118 2.88 -8.19 8.78
N LEU A 119 2.25 -9.34 8.52
CA LEU A 119 2.57 -10.60 9.19
C LEU A 119 3.99 -11.08 8.87
N ALA A 120 4.45 -10.92 7.63
CA ALA A 120 5.81 -11.23 7.22
C ALA A 120 6.85 -10.38 7.98
N LEU A 121 6.58 -9.08 8.12
CA LEU A 121 7.44 -8.15 8.86
C LEU A 121 7.50 -8.48 10.36
N LEU A 122 6.37 -8.86 10.96
CA LEU A 122 6.31 -9.32 12.35
C LEU A 122 7.08 -10.62 12.56
N GLY A 123 7.09 -11.50 11.56
CA GLY A 123 7.86 -12.74 11.55
C GLY A 123 9.34 -12.60 11.15
N ASP A 124 9.83 -11.39 10.87
CA ASP A 124 11.19 -11.13 10.33
C ASP A 124 11.52 -11.93 9.05
N ARG A 125 10.49 -12.29 8.28
CA ARG A 125 10.61 -13.03 7.01
C ARG A 125 10.62 -12.06 5.85
N ASN A 126 11.21 -12.45 4.73
CA ASN A 126 11.14 -11.63 3.51
C ASN A 126 9.68 -11.45 3.04
N PRO A 127 9.36 -10.28 2.42
CA PRO A 127 7.99 -9.87 2.06
C PRO A 127 7.39 -10.66 0.89
#